data_AF-A0A960XI92-F1
#
_entry.id   AF-A0A960XI92-F1
#
_cell.length_a   1.000
_cell.length_b   1.000
_cell.length_c   1.000
_cell.angle_alpha   90.00
_cell.angle_beta   90.00
_cell.angle_gamma   90.00
#
_symmetry.space_group_name_H-M   'P 1'
#
loop_
_entity.id
_entity.type
_entity.pdbx_description
1 polymer ?
#
loop_
_entity_poly.entity_id
_entity_poly.type
_entity_poly.pdbx_seq_one_letter_code
_entity_poly.pdbx_strand_id
1 'polypeptide(L)'
;WGPDIPDTIALPPVDGSMIRYSANRNGDDRDRIFFSCAEGSEGLNRNILAIWTSYNEGKSFINPVQVNHGFAAYSVLARLRDGRIGLLVETATEQGSRYGEITFYRIGLAQLEK
;
A
#
# COMPACT_ATOMS: atom_id res chain seq x y z
N TRP A 1 23.38 4.95 6.18
CA TRP A 1 22.37 4.19 5.41
C TRP A 1 22.86 2.76 5.27
N GLY A 2 22.03 1.79 5.61
CA GLY A 2 22.31 0.37 5.42
C GLY A 2 21.74 -0.13 4.08
N PRO A 3 21.81 -1.44 3.79
CA PRO A 3 21.10 -2.01 2.65
C PRO A 3 19.58 -1.85 2.79
N ASP A 4 18.87 -1.90 1.67
CA ASP A 4 17.42 -1.91 1.65
C ASP A 4 16.91 -3.22 2.26
N ILE A 5 16.06 -3.12 3.29
CA ILE A 5 15.45 -4.25 3.96
C ILE A 5 13.97 -3.92 4.23
N PRO A 6 13.02 -4.80 3.87
CA PRO A 6 13.23 -6.05 3.15
C PRO A 6 13.42 -5.83 1.64
N ASP A 7 14.27 -6.63 1.02
CA ASP A 7 14.48 -6.71 -0.44
C ASP A 7 13.58 -7.80 -1.10
N THR A 8 12.66 -8.38 -0.33
CA THR A 8 11.90 -9.56 -0.73
C THR A 8 10.59 -9.26 -1.44
N ILE A 9 10.17 -7.99 -1.52
CA ILE A 9 8.93 -7.61 -2.23
C ILE A 9 9.28 -7.30 -3.68
N ALA A 10 8.82 -8.14 -4.60
CA ALA A 10 8.99 -7.90 -6.03
C ALA A 10 8.03 -6.80 -6.48
N LEU A 11 8.57 -5.60 -6.73
CA LEU A 11 7.79 -4.43 -7.14
C LEU A 11 8.24 -3.95 -8.52
N PRO A 12 7.30 -3.51 -9.38
CA PRO A 12 7.65 -2.78 -10.58
C PRO A 12 8.27 -1.42 -10.22
N PRO A 13 9.05 -0.80 -11.14
CA PRO A 13 9.57 0.55 -10.94
C PRO A 13 8.43 1.57 -10.99
N VAL A 14 7.85 1.87 -9.84
CA VAL A 14 6.75 2.83 -9.62
C VAL A 14 6.82 3.41 -8.22
N ASP A 15 6.26 4.61 -8.03
CA ASP A 15 6.13 5.22 -6.72
C ASP A 15 5.13 4.46 -5.83
N GLY A 16 5.46 4.35 -4.56
CA GLY A 16 4.63 3.74 -3.54
C GLY A 16 4.57 4.63 -2.30
N SER A 17 3.59 4.40 -1.45
CA SER A 17 3.39 5.19 -0.23
C SER A 17 3.68 4.38 1.01
N MET A 18 4.23 5.03 2.03
CA MET A 18 4.46 4.41 3.33
C MET A 18 4.00 5.34 4.45
N ILE A 19 3.21 4.83 5.38
CA ILE A 19 2.79 5.56 6.58
C ILE A 19 2.94 4.71 7.83
N ARG A 20 3.31 5.35 8.94
CA ARG A 20 3.11 4.76 10.28
C ARG A 20 1.66 4.98 10.70
N TYR A 21 0.95 3.89 10.96
CA TYR A 21 -0.41 3.96 11.47
C TYR A 21 -0.45 4.01 13.00
N SER A 22 0.31 3.13 13.67
CA SER A 22 0.37 3.03 15.14
C SER A 22 1.78 2.68 15.62
N ALA A 23 2.06 2.93 16.90
CA ALA A 23 3.30 2.52 17.53
C ALA A 23 3.13 2.17 19.01
N ASN A 24 3.73 1.05 19.43
CA ASN A 24 3.80 0.63 20.83
C ASN A 24 4.36 1.74 21.74
N ARG A 25 5.39 2.45 21.26
CA ARG A 25 6.01 3.58 21.99
C ARG A 25 5.08 4.77 22.20
N ASN A 26 3.98 4.85 21.45
CA ASN A 26 2.95 5.89 21.60
C ASN A 26 1.76 5.40 22.45
N GLY A 27 1.81 4.19 23.00
CA GLY A 27 0.73 3.58 23.78
C GLY A 27 -0.32 2.84 22.96
N ASP A 28 -0.11 2.65 21.66
CA ASP A 28 -0.95 1.75 20.85
C ASP A 28 -0.68 0.28 21.21
N ASP A 29 -1.57 -0.63 20.81
CA ASP A 29 -1.48 -2.06 21.11
C ASP A 29 -0.36 -2.80 20.37
N ARG A 30 0.08 -2.26 19.22
CA ARG A 30 1.18 -2.76 18.39
C ARG A 30 1.68 -1.72 17.41
N ASP A 31 2.89 -1.95 16.92
CA ASP A 31 3.45 -1.20 15.79
C ASP A 31 2.76 -1.59 14.48
N ARG A 32 2.40 -0.59 13.66
CA ARG A 32 1.85 -0.81 12.32
C ARG A 32 2.43 0.22 11.35
N ILE A 33 3.08 -0.27 10.31
CA ILE A 33 3.46 0.52 9.13
C ILE A 33 2.74 -0.08 7.94
N PHE A 34 2.07 0.75 7.16
CA PHE A 34 1.45 0.34 5.90
C PHE A 34 2.29 0.83 4.74
N PHE A 35 2.46 -0.03 3.76
CA PHE A 35 3.12 0.27 2.50
C PHE A 35 2.18 -0.07 1.35
N SER A 36 1.91 0.87 0.44
CA SER A 36 1.14 0.64 -0.78
C SER A 36 2.03 0.73 -2.00
N CYS A 37 1.84 -0.19 -2.93
CA CYS A 37 2.49 -0.15 -4.23
C CYS A 37 1.67 -0.98 -5.23
N ALA A 38 1.85 -0.71 -6.51
CA ALA A 38 1.38 -1.61 -7.53
C ALA A 38 2.15 -2.93 -7.43
N GLU A 39 1.42 -4.04 -7.43
CA GLU A 39 2.00 -5.31 -7.79
C GLU A 39 2.21 -5.35 -9.31
N GLY A 40 2.91 -6.37 -9.79
CA GLY A 40 2.98 -6.63 -11.21
C GLY A 40 2.88 -8.10 -11.49
N SER A 41 2.21 -8.44 -12.59
CA SER A 41 2.42 -9.74 -13.22
C SER A 41 3.90 -9.80 -13.64
N GLU A 42 4.64 -10.75 -13.10
CA GLU A 42 6.09 -10.89 -13.31
C GLU A 42 6.91 -9.63 -12.94
N GLY A 43 6.37 -8.75 -12.07
CA GLY A 43 7.08 -7.59 -11.54
C GLY A 43 7.34 -6.45 -12.52
N LEU A 44 6.83 -6.49 -13.76
CA LEU A 44 7.09 -5.46 -14.78
C LEU A 44 5.87 -4.60 -15.12
N ASN A 45 4.66 -5.13 -14.94
CA ASN A 45 3.43 -4.41 -15.21
C ASN A 45 2.90 -3.73 -13.95
N ARG A 46 2.37 -2.53 -14.07
CA ARG A 46 1.79 -1.75 -12.96
C ARG A 46 0.30 -2.06 -12.83
N ASN A 47 -0.01 -3.22 -12.26
CA ASN A 47 -1.38 -3.74 -12.19
C ASN A 47 -1.63 -4.28 -10.79
N ILE A 48 -2.83 -4.06 -10.26
CA ILE A 48 -3.22 -4.48 -8.91
C ILE A 48 -2.49 -3.64 -7.87
N LEU A 49 -3.21 -2.83 -7.12
CA LEU A 49 -2.67 -2.13 -5.98
C LEU A 49 -2.79 -3.01 -4.74
N ALA A 50 -1.69 -3.23 -4.04
CA ALA A 50 -1.70 -3.92 -2.76
C ALA A 50 -1.20 -3.02 -1.63
N ILE A 51 -1.65 -3.35 -0.41
CA ILE A 51 -1.15 -2.77 0.82
C ILE A 51 -0.57 -3.89 1.68
N TRP A 52 0.70 -3.75 2.04
CA TRP A 52 1.37 -4.63 3.00
C TRP A 52 1.41 -3.98 4.38
N THR A 53 1.40 -4.83 5.40
CA THR A 53 1.53 -4.40 6.80
C THR A 53 2.86 -4.88 7.37
N SER A 54 3.58 -3.99 8.04
CA SER A 54 4.70 -4.33 8.90
C SER A 54 4.32 -4.13 10.37
N TYR A 55 4.54 -5.17 11.16
CA TYR A 55 4.38 -5.16 12.62
C TYR A 55 5.72 -5.12 13.37
N ASN A 56 6.84 -5.03 12.64
CA ASN A 56 8.20 -5.12 13.18
C ASN A 56 9.08 -3.98 12.70
N GLU A 57 8.51 -2.77 12.68
CA GLU A 57 9.23 -1.52 12.39
C GLU A 57 9.90 -1.51 11.00
N GLY A 58 9.25 -2.12 10.00
CA GLY A 58 9.71 -2.11 8.61
C GLY A 58 10.69 -3.23 8.26
N LYS A 59 10.99 -4.18 9.17
CA LYS A 59 11.90 -5.31 8.87
C LYS A 59 11.28 -6.31 7.89
N SER A 60 9.98 -6.53 7.97
CA SER A 60 9.22 -7.32 7.00
C SER A 60 7.85 -6.73 6.77
N PHE A 61 7.33 -6.95 5.56
CA PHE A 61 6.01 -6.54 5.12
C PHE A 61 5.28 -7.79 4.65
N ILE A 62 4.14 -8.08 5.25
CA ILE A 62 3.42 -9.35 5.10
C ILE A 62 1.97 -9.14 4.69
N ASN A 63 1.33 -10.23 4.27
CA ASN A 63 -0.10 -10.34 4.04
C ASN A 63 -0.66 -9.23 3.14
N PRO A 64 -0.19 -9.11 1.88
CA PRO A 64 -0.69 -8.09 0.97
C PRO A 64 -2.21 -8.17 0.83
N VAL A 65 -2.86 -7.01 0.95
CA VAL A 65 -4.28 -6.84 0.70
C VAL A 65 -4.44 -6.09 -0.61
N GLN A 66 -4.91 -6.81 -1.65
CA GLN A 66 -5.21 -6.22 -2.94
C GLN A 66 -6.48 -5.36 -2.83
N VAL A 67 -6.35 -4.10 -3.23
CA VAL A 67 -7.42 -3.07 -3.15
C VAL A 67 -8.17 -2.96 -4.47
N ASN A 68 -7.50 -3.23 -5.59
CA ASN A 68 -8.10 -3.33 -6.91
C ASN A 68 -7.44 -4.46 -7.73
N HIS A 69 -8.04 -4.81 -8.87
CA HIS A 69 -7.52 -5.84 -9.78
C HIS A 69 -7.22 -5.28 -11.19
N GLY A 70 -7.01 -3.97 -11.31
CA GLY A 70 -6.79 -3.28 -12.59
C GLY A 70 -5.53 -2.43 -12.59
N PHE A 71 -5.43 -1.51 -13.54
CA PHE A 71 -4.33 -0.55 -13.61
C PHE A 71 -4.16 0.18 -12.26
N ALA A 72 -2.92 0.20 -11.78
CA ALA A 72 -2.54 0.86 -10.54
C ALA A 72 -1.11 1.38 -10.69
N ALA A 73 -0.92 2.69 -10.60
CA ALA A 73 0.41 3.29 -10.64
C ALA A 73 0.74 4.00 -9.33
N TYR A 74 0.98 5.31 -9.35
CA TYR A 74 1.40 6.06 -8.16
C TYR A 74 0.30 5.98 -7.10
N SER A 75 0.70 5.91 -5.83
CA SER A 75 -0.24 5.82 -4.71
C SER A 75 0.20 6.68 -3.53
N VAL A 76 -0.78 7.18 -2.76
CA VAL A 76 -0.53 7.86 -1.49
C VAL A 76 -1.52 7.41 -0.42
N LEU A 77 -0.98 7.04 0.75
CA LEU A 77 -1.74 6.65 1.93
C LEU A 77 -1.89 7.81 2.91
N ALA A 78 -3.01 7.85 3.61
CA ALA A 78 -3.24 8.75 4.74
C ALA A 78 -4.07 8.04 5.83
N ARG A 79 -3.72 8.28 7.11
CA ARG A 79 -4.60 7.91 8.22
C ARG A 79 -5.72 8.95 8.32
N LEU A 80 -6.97 8.52 8.21
CA LEU A 80 -8.14 9.37 8.34
C LEU A 80 -8.51 9.57 9.82
N ARG A 81 -9.28 10.62 10.10
CA ARG A 81 -9.68 11.01 11.47
C ARG A 81 -10.45 9.92 12.22
N ASP A 82 -11.20 9.07 11.51
CA ASP A 82 -11.96 7.96 12.10
C ASP A 82 -11.13 6.67 12.25
N GLY A 83 -9.82 6.73 12.05
CA GLY A 83 -8.93 5.58 12.12
C GLY A 83 -8.94 4.69 10.88
N ARG A 84 -9.72 5.02 9.84
CA ARG A 84 -9.61 4.33 8.55
C ARG A 84 -8.39 4.80 7.76
N ILE A 85 -8.04 4.05 6.74
CA ILE A 85 -6.96 4.35 5.82
C ILE A 85 -7.60 4.94 4.56
N GLY A 86 -7.16 6.13 4.18
CA GLY A 86 -7.43 6.74 2.89
C GLY A 86 -6.30 6.40 1.93
N LEU A 87 -6.66 6.10 0.69
CA LEU A 87 -5.72 5.75 -0.36
C LEU A 87 -6.15 6.45 -1.64
N LEU A 88 -5.25 7.26 -2.21
CA LEU A 88 -5.39 7.77 -3.57
C LEU A 88 -4.45 6.97 -4.48
N VAL A 89 -4.92 6.59 -5.66
CA VAL A 89 -4.13 5.83 -6.64
C VAL A 89 -4.46 6.26 -8.06
N GLU A 90 -3.44 6.32 -8.91
CA GLU A 90 -3.60 6.44 -10.36
C GLU A 90 -4.17 5.14 -10.95
N THR A 91 -5.34 5.24 -11.56
CA THR A 91 -6.06 4.12 -12.16
C THR A 91 -6.35 4.35 -13.63
N ALA A 92 -6.96 3.35 -14.28
CA ALA A 92 -7.43 3.49 -15.64
C ALA A 92 -8.54 4.54 -15.77
N THR A 93 -8.64 5.12 -16.97
CA THR A 93 -9.85 5.77 -17.49
C THR A 93 -11.06 4.85 -17.41
N GLU A 94 -12.27 5.43 -17.48
CA GLU A 94 -13.53 4.66 -17.51
C GLU A 94 -13.55 3.57 -18.61
N GLN A 95 -12.90 3.84 -19.76
CA GLN A 95 -12.80 2.88 -20.87
C GLN A 95 -11.81 1.73 -20.60
N GLY A 96 -11.04 1.79 -19.50
CA GLY A 96 -10.21 0.69 -19.02
C GLY A 96 -8.94 0.40 -19.84
N SER A 97 -8.61 1.22 -20.85
CA SER A 97 -7.53 0.92 -21.81
C SER A 97 -6.20 1.66 -21.56
N ARG A 98 -6.20 2.67 -20.67
CA ARG A 98 -5.02 3.47 -20.30
C ARG A 98 -5.22 4.13 -18.93
N TYR A 99 -4.12 4.50 -18.27
CA TYR A 99 -4.12 5.40 -17.11
C TYR A 99 -4.78 6.73 -17.43
N GLY A 100 -5.45 7.32 -16.44
CA GLY A 100 -6.00 8.68 -16.59
C GLY A 100 -6.89 9.17 -15.45
N GLU A 101 -7.11 8.38 -14.41
CA GLU A 101 -7.98 8.74 -13.29
C GLU A 101 -7.25 8.66 -11.95
N ILE A 102 -7.75 9.38 -10.95
CA ILE A 102 -7.35 9.23 -9.55
C ILE A 102 -8.52 8.67 -8.77
N THR A 103 -8.37 7.45 -8.25
CA THR A 103 -9.41 6.80 -7.45
C THR A 103 -9.08 6.90 -5.96
N PHE A 104 -10.08 7.26 -5.15
CA PHE A 104 -10.00 7.25 -3.69
C PHE A 104 -10.65 5.99 -3.11
N TYR A 105 -9.89 5.26 -2.30
CA TYR A 105 -10.38 4.15 -1.49
C TYR A 105 -10.36 4.50 -0.01
N ARG A 106 -11.37 4.03 0.73
CA ARG A 106 -11.42 4.11 2.19
C ARG A 106 -11.47 2.71 2.76
N ILE A 107 -10.44 2.35 3.52
CA ILE A 107 -10.18 0.98 3.96
C ILE A 107 -10.22 0.94 5.49
N GLY A 108 -10.97 0.00 6.05
CA GLY A 108 -11.00 -0.25 7.49
C GLY A 108 -9.71 -0.90 7.97
N LEU A 109 -9.24 -0.55 9.17
CA LEU A 109 -8.04 -1.14 9.77
C LEU A 109 -8.09 -2.68 9.76
N ALA A 110 -9.22 -3.26 10.18
CA ALA A 110 -9.41 -4.70 10.22
C ALA A 110 -9.25 -5.40 8.85
N GLN A 111 -9.39 -4.69 7.73
CA GLN A 111 -9.15 -5.27 6.39
C GLN A 111 -7.65 -5.44 6.09
N LEU A 112 -6.80 -4.63 6.72
CA LEU A 112 -5.34 -4.65 6.59
C LEU A 112 -4.65 -5.49 7.68
N GLU A 113 -5.43 -5.93 8.66
CA GLU A 113 -5.01 -6.81 9.73
C GLU A 113 -5.38 -8.26 9.36
N LYS A 114 -4.42 -8.98 8.80
CA LYS A 114 -4.48 -10.43 8.60
C LYS A 114 -3.32 -11.09 9.32
#